data_AF-A0A380RVX2-F1
#
_entry.id   AF-A0A380RVX2-F1
#
_cell.length_a   1.000
_cell.length_b   1.000
_cell.length_c   1.000
_cell.angle_alpha   90.00
_cell.angle_beta   90.00
_cell.angle_gamma   90.00
#
_symmetry.space_group_name_H-M   'P 1'
#
loop_
_entity.id
_entity.type
_entity.pdbx_description
1 polymer ?
#
loop_
_entity_poly.entity_id
_entity_poly.type
_entity_poly.pdbx_seq_one_letter_code
_entity_poly.pdbx_strand_id
1 'polypeptide(L)'
;MNKIIVGAVFAVAALFTACETTSSSDSTTSNLASCDIKVGLEIHSCVESENTAYINSQCADANAEATQAGEGTAVIGTKCPAGAKKTCEVTQKGVTATVYLYDNLTAMANCDGIELD
;
A
#
# COMPACT_ATOMS: atom_id res chain seq x y z
N MET A 1 -5.21 -28.69 -7.00
CA MET A 1 -4.77 -28.32 -8.36
C MET A 1 -5.23 -26.90 -8.60
N ASN A 2 -4.28 -26.02 -8.91
CA ASN A 2 -4.38 -24.76 -9.68
C ASN A 2 -3.27 -23.81 -9.19
N LYS A 3 -2.23 -23.68 -9.99
CA LYS A 3 -1.11 -22.75 -9.78
C LYS A 3 -1.39 -21.53 -10.65
N ILE A 4 -1.43 -20.34 -10.06
CA ILE A 4 -1.53 -19.09 -10.82
C ILE A 4 -0.09 -18.59 -11.01
N ILE A 5 0.33 -18.55 -12.27
CA ILE A 5 1.61 -18.02 -12.71
C ILE A 5 1.27 -16.72 -13.43
N VAL A 6 1.69 -15.58 -12.89
CA VAL A 6 1.73 -14.32 -13.64
C VAL A 6 3.19 -14.05 -13.97
N GLY A 7 3.56 -14.23 -15.24
CA GLY A 7 4.86 -13.83 -15.78
C GLY A 7 4.95 -12.30 -15.88
N ALA A 8 6.11 -11.66 -15.96
CA ALA A 8 7.30 -12.07 -16.70
C ALA A 8 8.61 -11.69 -15.99
N VAL A 9 9.62 -12.50 -16.29
CA VAL A 9 11.02 -12.40 -15.88
C VAL A 9 11.62 -11.04 -16.22
N PHE A 10 12.14 -10.33 -15.22
CA PHE A 10 13.24 -9.38 -15.40
C PHE A 10 14.33 -9.68 -14.38
N ALA A 11 15.46 -10.15 -14.89
CA ALA A 11 16.68 -10.26 -14.13
C ALA A 11 17.22 -8.85 -13.86
N VAL A 12 17.27 -8.42 -12.60
CA VAL A 12 18.14 -7.32 -12.18
C VAL A 12 18.69 -7.62 -10.78
N ALA A 13 19.99 -7.34 -10.67
CA ALA A 13 20.92 -7.81 -9.66
C ALA A 13 20.55 -7.44 -8.21
N ALA A 14 20.97 -8.33 -7.31
CA ALA A 14 21.01 -8.11 -5.88
C ALA A 14 21.84 -6.86 -5.53
N LEU A 15 21.24 -5.96 -4.75
CA LEU A 15 21.96 -5.10 -3.82
C LEU A 15 21.19 -5.10 -2.50
N PHE A 16 21.54 -6.06 -1.64
CA PHE A 16 21.28 -5.94 -0.22
C PHE A 16 22.00 -4.70 0.29
N THR A 17 21.27 -3.72 0.80
CA THR A 17 21.84 -2.70 1.67
C THR A 17 21.01 -2.68 2.95
N ALA A 18 21.73 -2.82 4.06
CA ALA A 18 21.22 -3.15 5.36
C ALA A 18 20.22 -2.13 5.91
N CYS A 19 19.19 -2.68 6.56
CA CYS A 19 18.40 -1.97 7.56
C CYS A 19 19.32 -1.60 8.73
N GLU A 20 19.61 -0.31 8.91
CA GLU A 20 20.15 0.21 10.16
C GLU A 20 19.18 1.24 10.72
N THR A 21 18.60 0.90 11.86
CA THR A 21 17.68 1.72 12.65
C THR A 21 18.36 3.02 13.09
N THR A 22 17.84 4.18 12.70
CA THR A 22 18.12 5.45 13.39
C THR A 22 16.87 6.33 13.39
N SER A 23 16.37 6.58 14.60
CA SER A 23 15.30 7.50 14.93
C SER A 23 15.54 8.91 14.39
N SER A 24 14.50 9.56 13.86
CA SER A 24 14.34 11.02 13.94
C SER A 24 12.85 11.34 13.80
N SER A 25 12.26 11.76 14.92
CA SER A 25 11.02 12.52 14.92
C SER A 25 11.31 13.88 14.28
N ASP A 26 11.10 13.99 12.97
CA ASP A 26 11.08 15.28 12.31
C ASP A 26 9.64 15.69 12.05
N SER A 27 9.25 16.78 12.72
CA SER A 27 8.06 17.56 12.38
C SER A 27 8.33 18.33 11.08
N THR A 28 8.49 17.62 9.98
CA THR A 28 8.31 18.20 8.65
C THR A 28 6.81 18.20 8.38
N THR A 29 6.31 19.22 7.69
CA THR A 29 5.00 19.11 7.04
C THR A 29 5.16 18.02 5.98
N SER A 30 5.08 16.75 6.38
CA SER A 30 5.19 15.63 5.47
C SER A 30 4.12 15.84 4.42
N ASN A 31 4.51 15.94 3.15
CA ASN A 31 3.59 15.95 2.01
C ASN A 31 3.05 14.52 1.81
N LEU A 32 2.66 13.87 2.91
CA LEU A 32 2.07 12.56 2.93
C LEU A 32 0.67 12.70 2.35
N ALA A 33 0.45 12.03 1.23
CA ALA A 33 -0.89 11.71 0.79
C ALA A 33 -1.22 10.30 1.27
N SER A 34 -2.50 10.07 1.54
CA SER A 34 -3.02 8.75 1.84
C SER A 34 -4.18 8.38 0.93
N CYS A 35 -4.40 7.08 0.74
CA CYS A 35 -5.63 6.56 0.15
C CYS A 35 -6.18 5.48 1.07
N ASP A 36 -7.34 5.75 1.67
CA ASP A 36 -8.11 4.82 2.51
C ASP A 36 -9.08 4.03 1.64
N ILE A 37 -8.89 2.71 1.56
CA ILE A 37 -9.61 1.79 0.69
C ILE A 37 -10.43 0.82 1.55
N LYS A 38 -11.73 0.78 1.30
CA LYS A 38 -12.66 -0.15 1.93
C LYS A 38 -13.43 -0.89 0.86
N VAL A 39 -13.42 -2.22 0.89
CA VAL A 39 -14.16 -3.07 -0.06
C VAL A 39 -15.01 -4.05 0.74
N GLY A 40 -16.32 -4.01 0.49
CA GLY A 40 -17.33 -4.72 1.27
C GLY A 40 -17.28 -4.38 2.76
N LEU A 41 -17.61 -5.37 3.60
CA LEU A 41 -17.55 -5.27 5.06
C LEU A 41 -16.24 -5.82 5.66
N GLU A 42 -15.38 -6.42 4.83
CA GLU A 42 -14.31 -7.30 5.30
C GLU A 42 -12.91 -6.80 4.94
N ILE A 43 -12.75 -5.97 3.90
CA ILE A 43 -11.44 -5.50 3.45
C ILE A 43 -11.30 -4.02 3.76
N HIS A 44 -10.27 -3.69 4.53
CA HIS A 44 -9.90 -2.31 4.83
C HIS A 44 -8.39 -2.19 4.85
N SER A 45 -7.88 -1.42 3.90
CA SER A 45 -6.47 -1.10 3.76
C SER A 45 -6.30 0.39 3.52
N CYS A 46 -5.12 0.91 3.78
CA CYS A 46 -4.80 2.29 3.47
C CYS A 46 -3.34 2.38 3.06
N VAL A 47 -3.02 3.23 2.08
CA VAL A 47 -1.64 3.44 1.64
C VAL A 47 -1.24 4.89 1.86
N GLU A 48 -0.02 5.13 2.34
CA GLU A 48 0.59 6.45 2.49
C GLU A 48 1.87 6.55 1.68
N SER A 49 2.13 7.72 1.10
CA SER A 49 3.42 8.03 0.51
C SER A 49 3.61 9.55 0.43
N GLU A 50 4.85 9.99 0.41
CA GLU A 50 5.21 11.38 0.10
C GLU A 50 4.99 11.70 -1.39
N ASN A 51 4.84 10.67 -2.24
CA ASN A 51 4.51 10.86 -3.65
C ASN A 51 2.98 10.99 -3.82
N THR A 52 2.51 12.23 -3.82
CA THR A 52 1.08 12.56 -3.96
C THR A 52 0.49 12.11 -5.30
N ALA A 53 1.25 12.17 -6.39
CA ALA A 53 0.81 11.72 -7.71
C ALA A 53 0.58 10.20 -7.72
N TYR A 54 1.47 9.46 -7.06
CA TYR A 54 1.33 8.02 -6.89
C TYR A 54 0.09 7.66 -6.08
N ILE A 55 -0.13 8.30 -4.92
CA ILE A 55 -1.33 8.06 -4.10
C ILE A 55 -2.61 8.40 -4.85
N ASN A 56 -2.63 9.50 -5.60
CA ASN A 56 -3.78 9.86 -6.42
C ASN A 56 -4.09 8.80 -7.49
N SER A 57 -3.06 8.20 -8.10
CA SER A 57 -3.22 7.09 -9.05
C SER A 57 -3.82 5.87 -8.35
N GLN A 58 -3.19 5.37 -7.27
CA GLN A 58 -3.68 4.18 -6.55
C GLN A 58 -5.13 4.38 -6.08
N CYS A 59 -5.48 5.59 -5.63
CA CYS A 59 -6.83 5.88 -5.16
C CYS A 59 -7.86 6.01 -6.28
N ALA A 60 -7.45 6.46 -7.46
CA ALA A 60 -8.30 6.48 -8.63
C ALA A 60 -8.58 5.05 -9.12
N ASP A 61 -7.55 4.21 -9.17
CA ASP A 61 -7.66 2.80 -9.59
C ASP A 61 -8.52 2.02 -8.60
N ALA A 62 -8.24 2.14 -7.30
CA ALA A 62 -9.04 1.50 -6.25
C ALA A 62 -10.50 1.97 -6.26
N ASN A 63 -10.76 3.26 -6.54
CA ASN A 63 -12.14 3.75 -6.71
C ASN A 63 -12.83 3.17 -7.94
N ALA A 64 -12.11 3.03 -9.05
CA ALA A 64 -12.64 2.44 -10.26
C ALA A 64 -13.00 0.96 -10.05
N GLU A 65 -12.16 0.21 -9.35
CA GLU A 65 -12.45 -1.18 -8.95
C GLU A 65 -13.62 -1.26 -7.98
N ALA A 66 -13.64 -0.43 -6.95
CA ALA A 66 -14.74 -0.34 -5.98
C ALA A 66 -16.08 -0.01 -6.65
N THR A 67 -16.09 0.92 -7.61
CA THR A 67 -17.28 1.30 -8.38
C THR A 67 -17.77 0.13 -9.24
N GLN A 68 -16.86 -0.62 -9.86
CA GLN A 68 -17.20 -1.81 -10.65
C GLN A 68 -17.74 -2.96 -9.80
N ALA A 69 -17.17 -3.16 -8.60
CA ALA A 69 -17.63 -4.17 -7.66
C ALA A 69 -18.97 -3.81 -6.99
N GLY A 70 -19.37 -2.53 -7.00
CA GLY A 70 -20.60 -2.03 -6.38
C GLY A 70 -20.57 -1.97 -4.86
N GLU A 71 -19.49 -2.45 -4.23
CA GLU A 71 -19.32 -2.53 -2.78
C GLU A 71 -17.89 -2.11 -2.39
N GLY A 72 -17.56 -0.82 -2.54
CA GLY A 72 -16.31 -0.28 -2.03
C GLY A 72 -16.20 1.24 -2.10
N THR A 73 -15.21 1.79 -1.42
CA THR A 73 -14.87 3.22 -1.42
C THR A 73 -13.36 3.38 -1.32
N ALA A 74 -12.78 4.28 -2.11
CA ALA A 74 -11.41 4.75 -1.89
C ALA A 74 -11.41 6.28 -1.68
N VAL A 75 -10.74 6.75 -0.64
CA VAL A 75 -10.78 8.16 -0.25
C VAL A 75 -9.37 8.69 -0.08
N ILE A 76 -9.04 9.76 -0.81
CA ILE A 76 -7.77 10.46 -0.69
C ILE A 76 -7.78 11.29 0.60
N GLY A 77 -6.70 11.20 1.35
CA GLY A 77 -6.46 11.97 2.57
C GLY A 77 -5.00 12.40 2.71
N THR A 78 -4.66 12.86 3.90
CA THR A 78 -3.29 13.27 4.26
C THR A 78 -2.62 12.29 5.24
N LYS A 79 -3.36 11.31 5.72
CA LYS A 79 -2.90 10.24 6.61
C LYS A 79 -3.88 9.07 6.64
N CYS A 80 -3.36 7.88 6.87
CA CYS A 80 -4.13 6.68 7.12
C CYS A 80 -4.69 6.67 8.54
N PRO A 81 -5.86 6.03 8.74
CA PRO A 81 -6.45 5.91 10.07
C PRO A 81 -5.52 5.16 11.04
N ALA A 82 -5.58 5.50 12.33
CA ALA A 82 -4.85 4.73 13.33
C ALA A 82 -5.47 3.33 13.53
N GLY A 83 -4.73 2.42 14.16
CA GLY A 83 -5.24 1.09 14.54
C GLY A 83 -5.07 0.01 13.47
N ALA A 84 -4.17 0.20 12.51
CA ALA A 84 -3.76 -0.87 11.61
C ALA A 84 -3.22 -2.06 12.41
N LYS A 85 -3.62 -3.26 12.01
CA LYS A 85 -3.12 -4.52 12.59
C LYS A 85 -1.71 -4.82 12.10
N LYS A 86 -1.41 -4.42 10.86
CA LYS A 86 -0.11 -4.60 10.23
C LYS A 86 0.21 -3.43 9.34
N THR A 87 1.49 -3.08 9.29
CA THR A 87 2.04 -2.11 8.36
C THR A 87 3.12 -2.79 7.53
N CYS A 88 3.16 -2.46 6.25
CA CYS A 88 4.12 -2.97 5.30
C CYS A 88 4.69 -1.79 4.53
N GLU A 89 6.00 -1.61 4.58
CA GLU A 89 6.69 -0.66 3.70
C GLU A 89 6.99 -1.37 2.38
N VAL A 90 6.59 -0.76 1.28
CA VAL A 90 6.80 -1.29 -0.07
C VAL A 90 7.43 -0.21 -0.93
N THR A 91 8.46 -0.57 -1.68
CA THR A 91 9.12 0.33 -2.62
C THR A 91 8.94 -0.19 -4.03
N GLN A 92 8.22 0.56 -4.87
CA GLN A 92 7.92 0.16 -6.25
C GLN A 92 8.18 1.31 -7.21
N LYS A 93 8.85 1.01 -8.33
CA LYS A 93 9.23 2.00 -9.35
C LYS A 93 9.97 3.23 -8.76
N GLY A 94 10.70 3.04 -7.66
CA GLY A 94 11.41 4.12 -6.95
C GLY A 94 10.55 4.96 -6.01
N VAL A 95 9.29 4.59 -5.79
CA VAL A 95 8.37 5.22 -4.84
C VAL A 95 8.22 4.31 -3.62
N THR A 96 8.55 4.83 -2.44
CA THR A 96 8.29 4.15 -1.18
C THR A 96 6.91 4.55 -0.67
N ALA A 97 6.12 3.55 -0.29
CA ALA A 97 4.80 3.72 0.28
C ALA A 97 4.63 2.79 1.49
N THR A 98 3.84 3.24 2.46
CA THR A 98 3.47 2.46 3.64
C THR A 98 2.05 1.99 3.50
N VAL A 99 1.84 0.69 3.47
CA VAL A 99 0.52 0.06 3.42
C VAL A 99 0.11 -0.36 4.83
N TYR A 100 -1.07 0.09 5.24
CA TYR A 100 -1.72 -0.19 6.50
C TYR A 100 -2.86 -1.17 6.26
N LEU A 101 -2.86 -2.29 6.98
CA LEU A 101 -3.85 -3.35 6.86
C LEU A 101 -4.65 -3.42 8.17
N TYR A 102 -5.97 -3.26 8.08
CA TYR A 102 -6.85 -3.16 9.25
C TYR A 102 -7.68 -4.41 9.47
N ASP A 103 -7.90 -5.20 8.42
CA ASP A 103 -8.61 -6.48 8.54
C ASP A 103 -7.65 -7.63 8.87
N ASN A 104 -8.17 -8.68 9.50
CA ASN A 104 -7.33 -9.81 9.93
C ASN A 104 -6.88 -10.68 8.74
N LEU A 105 -7.64 -10.72 7.65
CA LEU A 105 -7.35 -11.60 6.52
C LEU A 105 -6.13 -11.09 5.74
N THR A 106 -6.11 -9.80 5.41
CA THR A 106 -5.00 -9.14 4.74
C THR A 106 -3.79 -8.97 5.67
N ALA A 107 -4.01 -8.67 6.95
CA ALA A 107 -2.91 -8.57 7.91
C ALA A 107 -2.15 -9.90 8.14
N MET A 108 -2.76 -11.05 7.81
CA MET A 108 -2.09 -12.35 7.83
C MET A 108 -1.18 -12.59 6.61
N ALA A 109 -1.34 -11.83 5.53
CA ALA A 109 -0.47 -11.93 4.36
C ALA A 109 0.93 -11.36 4.67
N ASN A 110 1.97 -11.93 4.07
CA ASN A 110 3.33 -11.38 4.15
C ASN A 110 3.45 -10.12 3.30
N CYS A 111 4.27 -9.16 3.76
CA CYS A 111 4.48 -7.90 3.04
C CYS A 111 5.17 -8.12 1.68
N ASP A 112 5.90 -9.22 1.50
CA ASP A 112 6.62 -9.57 0.27
C ASP A 112 5.71 -9.86 -0.94
N GLY A 113 4.40 -10.03 -0.73
CA GLY A 113 3.43 -10.25 -1.81
C GLY A 113 2.60 -9.00 -2.16
N ILE A 114 2.89 -7.86 -1.54
CA ILE A 114 2.16 -6.61 -1.79
C ILE A 114 2.81 -5.89 -2.97
N GLU A 115 2.32 -6.19 -4.16
CA GLU A 115 2.58 -5.41 -5.37
C GLU A 115 1.49 -4.34 -5.50
N LEU A 116 1.90 -3.14 -5.91
CA LEU A 116 1.07 -1.95 -6.03
C LEU A 116 1.25 -1.52 -7.48
N ASP A 117 0.18 -1.65 -8.28
CA ASP A 117 0.22 -1.41 -9.73
C ASP A 117 0.72 0.00 -10.08
#